data_AF-G9WVZ0-F1
#
_entry.id   AF-G9WVZ0-F1
#
_cell.length_a   1.000
_cell.length_b   1.000
_cell.length_c   1.000
_cell.angle_alpha   90.00
_cell.angle_beta   90.00
_cell.angle_gamma   90.00
#
_symmetry.space_group_name_H-M   'P 1'
#
loop_
_entity.id
_entity.type
_entity.pdbx_description
1 polymer ?
#
loop_
_entity_poly.entity_id
_entity_poly.type
_entity_poly.pdbx_seq_one_letter_code
_entity_poly.pdbx_strand_id
1 'polypeptide(L)'
;MSFNLMSLQAMEKSKGYFQNRNALLTEFPEYFTDEDIEEMKDERIKPYLFNKKWIPFAEYCDSCFLMLDFDPAKEGKEGQIICYIHDPDEVIYAAESLTKLIEGIMEEIE
;
A
#
# COMPACT_ATOMS: atom_id res chain seq x y z
N MET A 1 7.34 8.76 -11.23
CA MET A 1 6.17 9.37 -10.55
C MET A 1 6.70 10.17 -9.38
N SER A 2 6.18 11.36 -9.09
CA SER A 2 6.64 12.17 -7.97
C SER A 2 5.61 12.13 -6.84
N PHE A 3 5.92 11.36 -5.80
CA PHE A 3 5.07 11.31 -4.60
C PHE A 3 5.19 12.61 -3.79
N ASN A 4 4.07 13.08 -3.28
CA ASN A 4 4.02 14.17 -2.30
C ASN A 4 3.73 13.59 -0.92
N LEU A 5 4.46 14.05 0.09
CA LEU A 5 4.15 13.70 1.48
C LEU A 5 2.82 14.31 1.90
N MET A 6 2.01 13.50 2.57
CA MET A 6 0.72 13.92 3.10
C MET A 6 0.92 14.67 4.43
N SER A 7 0.15 15.73 4.64
CA SER A 7 0.02 16.32 5.97
C SER A 7 -0.80 15.39 6.88
N LEU A 8 -0.70 15.54 8.21
CA LEU A 8 -1.53 14.77 9.14
C LEU A 8 -3.03 14.90 8.84
N GLN A 9 -3.49 16.11 8.52
CA GLN A 9 -4.89 16.36 8.13
C GLN A 9 -5.26 15.63 6.83
N ALA A 10 -4.35 15.55 5.85
CA ALA A 10 -4.56 14.80 4.62
C ALA A 10 -4.63 13.29 4.89
N MET A 11 -3.76 12.77 5.76
CA MET A 11 -3.80 11.37 6.20
C MET A 11 -5.12 11.04 6.91
N GLU A 12 -5.56 11.87 7.85
CA GLU A 12 -6.85 11.71 8.55
C GLU A 12 -8.03 11.74 7.57
N LYS A 13 -8.03 12.69 6.63
CA LYS A 13 -9.05 12.79 5.58
C LYS A 13 -9.08 11.52 4.72
N SER A 14 -7.92 11.07 4.24
CA SER A 14 -7.78 9.85 3.43
C SER A 14 -8.31 8.64 4.19
N LYS A 15 -7.93 8.46 5.46
CA LYS A 15 -8.45 7.40 6.35
C LYS A 15 -9.95 7.47 6.64
N GLY A 16 -10.60 8.59 6.33
CA GLY A 16 -12.07 8.70 6.39
C GLY A 16 -12.79 7.82 5.37
N TYR A 17 -12.19 7.61 4.18
CA TYR A 17 -12.83 6.90 3.07
C TYR A 17 -11.97 5.79 2.44
N PHE A 18 -10.65 5.91 2.50
CA PHE A 18 -9.68 4.98 1.93
C PHE A 18 -8.90 4.26 3.03
N GLN A 19 -8.63 2.96 2.84
CA GLN A 19 -8.02 2.10 3.87
C GLN A 19 -8.75 2.15 5.23
N ASN A 20 -10.04 2.47 5.25
CA ASN A 20 -10.83 2.72 6.48
C ASN A 20 -11.53 1.46 7.02
N ARG A 21 -11.44 0.35 6.29
CA ARG A 21 -12.01 -0.96 6.62
C ARG A 21 -11.07 -2.08 6.19
N ASN A 22 -11.36 -3.30 6.65
CA ASN A 22 -10.74 -4.50 6.13
C ASN A 22 -11.67 -5.05 5.04
N ALA A 23 -11.14 -5.29 3.85
CA ALA A 23 -11.86 -5.89 2.72
C ALA A 23 -10.87 -6.69 1.86
N LEU A 24 -11.06 -8.01 1.79
CA LEU A 24 -10.21 -8.91 1.00
C LEU A 24 -10.42 -8.70 -0.49
N LEU A 25 -9.42 -9.00 -1.32
CA LEU A 25 -9.56 -8.98 -2.78
C LEU A 25 -10.71 -9.90 -3.25
N THR A 26 -10.87 -11.05 -2.59
CA THR A 26 -11.94 -12.04 -2.86
C THR A 26 -13.36 -11.53 -2.58
N GLU A 27 -13.51 -10.41 -1.87
CA GLU A 27 -14.81 -9.77 -1.67
C GLU A 27 -15.28 -8.98 -2.91
N PHE A 28 -14.42 -8.82 -3.92
CA PHE A 28 -14.67 -8.05 -5.14
C PHE A 28 -14.52 -8.91 -6.41
N PRO A 29 -15.30 -10.00 -6.57
CA PRO A 29 -15.16 -10.96 -7.68
C PRO A 29 -15.51 -10.38 -9.06
N GLU A 30 -16.14 -9.20 -9.12
CA GLU A 30 -16.39 -8.48 -10.38
C GLU A 30 -15.14 -7.76 -10.90
N TYR A 31 -14.13 -7.57 -10.04
CA TYR A 31 -12.91 -6.82 -10.34
C TYR A 31 -11.66 -7.71 -10.30
N PHE A 32 -11.63 -8.74 -9.44
CA PHE A 32 -10.51 -9.66 -9.31
C PHE A 32 -10.96 -11.11 -9.52
N THR A 33 -10.32 -11.78 -10.47
CA THR A 33 -10.40 -13.23 -10.63
C THR A 33 -9.45 -13.93 -9.67
N ASP A 34 -9.64 -15.25 -9.47
CA ASP A 34 -8.70 -16.05 -8.66
C ASP A 34 -7.28 -16.05 -9.26
N GLU A 35 -7.15 -15.90 -10.58
CA GLU A 35 -5.86 -15.79 -11.27
C GLU A 35 -5.19 -14.45 -10.97
N ASP A 36 -5.93 -13.33 -11.05
CA ASP A 36 -5.41 -12.00 -10.67
C ASP A 36 -4.91 -11.99 -9.22
N ILE A 37 -5.68 -12.57 -8.29
CA ILE A 37 -5.32 -12.62 -6.87
C ILE A 37 -4.04 -13.43 -6.64
N GLU A 38 -3.84 -14.54 -7.37
CA GLU A 38 -2.61 -15.33 -7.26
C GLU A 38 -1.41 -14.63 -7.91
N GLU A 39 -1.60 -13.89 -9.01
CA GLU A 39 -0.54 -13.08 -9.63
C GLU A 39 -0.08 -11.93 -8.71
N MET A 40 -1.02 -11.31 -7.99
CA MET A 40 -0.75 -10.21 -7.06
C MET A 40 -0.20 -10.67 -5.70
N LYS A 41 -0.11 -11.98 -5.47
CA LYS A 41 0.20 -12.54 -4.17
C LYS A 41 1.65 -12.25 -3.76
N ASP A 42 1.78 -11.71 -2.56
CA ASP A 42 3.07 -11.50 -1.89
C ASP A 42 3.00 -12.05 -0.46
N GLU A 43 3.89 -12.97 -0.10
CA GLU A 43 3.91 -13.61 1.23
C GLU A 43 4.15 -12.61 2.40
N ARG A 44 4.55 -11.37 2.08
CA ARG A 44 4.74 -10.27 3.03
C ARG A 44 3.47 -9.44 3.25
N ILE A 45 2.51 -9.50 2.32
CA ILE A 45 1.32 -8.64 2.29
C ILE A 45 0.08 -9.51 2.41
N LYS A 46 -0.86 -9.12 3.28
CA LYS A 46 -2.16 -9.82 3.33
C LYS A 46 -3.00 -9.47 2.10
N PRO A 47 -3.83 -10.38 1.57
CA PRO A 47 -4.59 -10.19 0.32
C PRO A 47 -5.82 -9.29 0.50
N TYR A 48 -5.61 -8.10 1.05
CA TYR A 48 -6.59 -7.05 1.23
C TYR A 48 -6.50 -6.04 0.09
N LEU A 49 -7.67 -5.58 -0.37
CA LEU A 49 -7.75 -4.34 -1.13
C LEU A 49 -7.70 -3.14 -0.17
N PHE A 50 -8.40 -3.26 0.96
CA PHE A 50 -8.41 -2.27 2.04
C PHE A 50 -8.08 -2.89 3.39
N ASN A 51 -7.24 -2.24 4.18
CA ASN A 51 -6.93 -2.63 5.56
C ASN A 51 -6.89 -1.41 6.49
N LYS A 52 -7.60 -1.47 7.62
CA LYS A 52 -7.65 -0.40 8.64
C LYS A 52 -6.28 -0.01 9.18
N LYS A 53 -5.32 -0.93 9.18
CA LYS A 53 -3.98 -0.74 9.71
C LYS A 53 -2.96 -0.30 8.65
N TRP A 54 -3.36 -0.16 7.38
CA TRP A 54 -2.53 0.46 6.36
C TRP A 54 -2.72 1.97 6.39
N ILE A 55 -1.62 2.72 6.52
CA ILE A 55 -1.65 4.17 6.75
C ILE A 55 -0.96 4.87 5.58
N PRO A 56 -1.72 5.51 4.66
CA PRO A 56 -1.16 6.33 3.61
C PRO A 56 -0.36 7.50 4.18
N PHE A 57 0.84 7.74 3.65
CA PHE A 57 1.70 8.85 4.06
C PHE A 57 2.25 9.66 2.87
N ALA A 58 2.16 9.14 1.66
CA ALA A 58 2.49 9.88 0.44
C ALA A 58 1.59 9.46 -0.71
N GLU A 59 1.31 10.39 -1.63
CA GLU A 59 0.42 10.15 -2.76
C GLU A 59 0.97 10.72 -4.07
N TYR A 60 0.56 10.12 -5.19
CA TYR A 60 0.72 10.65 -6.54
C TYR A 60 -0.67 10.77 -7.18
N CYS A 61 -1.11 12.00 -7.45
CA CYS A 61 -2.34 12.31 -8.19
C CYS A 61 -3.63 11.60 -7.72
N ASP A 62 -3.77 11.26 -6.43
CA ASP A 62 -4.89 10.45 -5.90
C ASP A 62 -5.01 9.06 -6.59
N SER A 63 -3.96 8.64 -7.31
CA SER A 63 -3.92 7.39 -8.09
C SER A 63 -2.92 6.38 -7.52
N CYS A 64 -1.90 6.81 -6.80
CA CYS A 64 -0.98 5.89 -6.11
C CYS A 64 -0.72 6.38 -4.69
N PHE A 65 -0.63 5.45 -3.74
CA PHE A 65 -0.38 5.75 -2.33
C PHE A 65 0.74 4.89 -1.77
N LEU A 66 1.78 5.52 -1.21
CA LEU A 66 2.71 4.82 -0.33
C LEU A 66 2.09 4.76 1.07
N MET A 67 2.11 3.58 1.66
CA MET A 67 1.46 3.30 2.93
C MET A 67 2.39 2.54 3.87
N LEU A 68 2.29 2.84 5.16
CA LEU A 68 2.86 2.04 6.23
C LEU A 68 1.94 0.84 6.49
N ASP A 69 2.50 -0.36 6.45
CA ASP A 69 1.77 -1.60 6.72
C ASP A 69 1.98 -2.06 8.18
N PHE A 70 0.97 -1.84 9.03
CA PHE A 70 0.93 -2.34 10.42
C PHE A 70 0.13 -3.64 10.58
N ASP A 71 -0.15 -4.34 9.48
CA ASP A 71 -0.80 -5.65 9.49
C ASP A 71 -0.21 -6.62 8.44
N PRO A 72 1.13 -6.77 8.43
CA PRO A 72 1.81 -7.59 7.42
C PRO A 72 1.41 -9.06 7.52
N ALA A 73 1.64 -9.80 6.44
CA ALA A 73 1.57 -11.26 6.47
C ALA A 73 2.81 -11.86 7.16
N LYS A 74 2.89 -13.18 7.21
CA LYS A 74 3.86 -13.92 8.04
C LYS A 74 5.32 -13.60 7.69
N GLU A 75 5.62 -13.41 6.41
CA GLU A 75 6.99 -13.12 5.95
C GLU A 75 7.27 -11.61 5.88
N GLY A 76 6.27 -10.78 6.20
CA GLY A 76 6.39 -9.33 6.22
C GLY A 76 6.88 -8.79 7.55
N LYS A 77 7.11 -7.47 7.59
CA LYS A 77 7.60 -6.75 8.76
C LYS A 77 6.66 -5.61 9.11
N GLU A 78 6.35 -5.47 10.40
CA GLU A 78 5.50 -4.37 10.86
C GLU A 78 6.17 -3.02 10.54
N GLY A 79 5.43 -2.13 9.88
CA GLY A 79 5.94 -0.85 9.39
C GLY A 79 6.68 -0.93 8.06
N GLN A 80 6.62 -2.05 7.34
CA GLN A 80 7.07 -2.12 5.94
C GLN A 80 6.28 -1.13 5.07
N ILE A 81 6.86 -0.76 3.93
CA ILE A 81 6.24 0.15 2.98
C ILE A 81 5.61 -0.67 1.85
N ILE A 82 4.34 -0.40 1.60
CA ILE A 82 3.58 -0.92 0.46
C ILE A 82 3.10 0.24 -0.41
N CYS A 83 2.87 -0.03 -1.69
CA CYS A 83 2.30 0.93 -2.63
C CYS A 83 0.97 0.41 -3.15
N TYR A 84 -0.08 1.21 -2.99
CA TYR A 84 -1.34 1.01 -3.70
C TYR A 84 -1.26 1.72 -5.06
N ILE A 85 -1.76 1.08 -6.13
CA ILE A 85 -1.84 1.62 -7.49
C ILE A 85 -3.29 1.49 -7.97
N HIS A 86 -3.98 2.61 -8.20
CA HIS A 86 -5.31 2.64 -8.81
C HIS A 86 -5.23 2.22 -10.28
N ASP A 87 -6.22 1.45 -10.73
CA ASP A 87 -6.34 0.93 -12.10
C ASP A 87 -5.04 0.25 -12.58
N PRO A 88 -4.73 -0.96 -12.05
CA PRO A 88 -5.69 -2.06 -11.86
C PRO A 88 -6.11 -2.38 -10.41
N ASP A 89 -5.89 -1.47 -9.44
CA ASP A 89 -6.09 -1.73 -8.00
C ASP A 89 -5.16 -2.81 -7.44
N GLU A 90 -3.86 -2.50 -7.44
CA GLU A 90 -2.78 -3.37 -6.99
C GLU A 90 -2.13 -2.88 -5.69
N VAL A 91 -1.70 -3.81 -4.83
CA VAL A 91 -0.92 -3.52 -3.62
C VAL A 91 0.40 -4.25 -3.69
N ILE A 92 1.49 -3.51 -3.87
CA ILE A 92 2.84 -4.06 -4.03
C ILE A 92 3.74 -3.73 -2.84
N TYR A 93 4.72 -4.61 -2.59
CA TYR A 93 5.78 -4.33 -1.63
C TYR A 93 6.76 -3.29 -2.19
N ALA A 94 7.03 -2.22 -1.43
CA ALA A 94 7.95 -1.17 -1.83
C ALA A 94 9.29 -1.24 -1.08
N ALA A 95 9.27 -1.38 0.24
CA ALA A 95 10.50 -1.40 1.05
C ALA A 95 10.29 -2.02 2.44
N GLU A 96 11.37 -2.45 3.08
CA GLU A 96 11.33 -3.09 4.40
C GLU A 96 11.00 -2.10 5.54
N SER A 97 11.25 -0.81 5.30
CA SER A 97 10.99 0.27 6.25
C SER A 97 11.09 1.62 5.54
N LEU A 98 10.63 2.68 6.20
CA LEU A 98 10.81 4.06 5.72
C LEU A 98 12.30 4.40 5.54
N THR A 99 13.17 3.99 6.47
CA THR A 99 14.62 4.20 6.34
C THR A 99 15.17 3.57 5.07
N LYS A 100 14.81 2.30 4.81
CA LYS A 100 15.26 1.58 3.60
C LYS A 100 14.74 2.19 2.31
N LEU A 101 13.51 2.71 2.32
CA LEU A 101 12.96 3.45 1.19
C LEU A 101 13.79 4.70 0.89
N ILE A 102 14.10 5.51 1.92
CA ILE A 102 14.87 6.74 1.74
C ILE A 102 16.31 6.45 1.32
N GLU A 103 16.96 5.44 1.91
CA GLU A 103 18.30 4.99 1.51
C GLU A 103 18.33 4.62 0.02
N GLY A 104 17.36 3.83 -0.46
CA GLY A 104 17.28 3.47 -1.88
C GLY A 104 17.08 4.67 -2.81
N ILE A 105 16.25 5.64 -2.41
CA ILE A 105 16.09 6.90 -3.18
C ILE A 105 17.40 7.69 -3.21
N MET A 106 18.13 7.77 -2.10
CA MET A 106 19.41 8.48 -2.02
C MET A 106 20.46 7.84 -2.93
N GLU A 107 20.51 6.51 -3.00
CA GLU A 107 21.42 5.78 -3.88
C GLU A 107 21.12 6.00 -5.38
N GLU A 108 19.86 6.21 -5.76
CA GLU A 108 19.47 6.46 -7.16
C GLU A 108 19.77 7.89 -7.66
N ILE A 109 19.84 8.86 -6.75
CA ILE A 109 20.05 10.27 -7.10
C ILE A 109 21.52 10.73 -7.00
N GLU A 110 22.40 9.89 -6.44
CA GLU A 110 23.87 10.07 -6.44
C GLU A 110 24.48 9.77 -7.82
#